data_AF-A0A024GL06-F1
#
_entry.id   AF-A0A024GL06-F1
#
_cell.length_a   1.000
_cell.length_b   1.000
_cell.length_c   1.000
_cell.angle_alpha   90.00
_cell.angle_beta   90.00
_cell.angle_gamma   90.00
#
_symmetry.space_group_name_H-M   'P 1'
#
loop_
_entity.id
_entity.type
_entity.pdbx_description
1 polymer ?
#
loop_
_entity_poly.entity_id
_entity_poly.type
_entity_poly.pdbx_seq_one_letter_code
_entity_poly.pdbx_strand_id
1 'polypeptide(L)'
;MDNYPSIKAIAHLQELFLNGKLDPDLEKLKRNPQFRSKYVSLRQHCDATLQNLRRAQHASDASGSQFDQDINVSLNAYLSNLSCVANILCPNIYKAWADCVTQSLDFEESFDQCGLKKRMLERCLRSETESMLGVIQHSQSYPRPED
;
A
#
# COMPACT_ATOMS: atom_id res chain seq x y z
N MET A 1 4.96 14.72 -5.35
CA MET A 1 4.42 13.39 -5.77
C MET A 1 2.90 13.44 -6.01
N ASP A 2 2.30 14.61 -6.25
CA ASP A 2 0.83 14.76 -6.20
C ASP A 2 0.07 14.10 -7.37
N ASN A 3 0.78 13.57 -8.37
CA ASN A 3 0.16 12.88 -9.50
C ASN A 3 -0.07 11.38 -9.24
N TYR A 4 0.50 10.81 -8.17
CA TYR A 4 0.41 9.38 -7.87
C TYR A 4 -0.51 9.07 -6.68
N PRO A 5 -1.22 7.92 -6.68
CA PRO A 5 -2.07 7.49 -5.57
C PRO A 5 -1.26 7.37 -4.28
N SER A 6 -1.74 7.96 -3.19
CA SER A 6 -1.13 7.82 -1.86
C SER A 6 -1.19 6.39 -1.33
N ILE A 7 -0.04 5.85 -0.93
CA ILE A 7 0.08 4.54 -0.28
C ILE A 7 0.37 4.61 1.23
N LYS A 8 0.32 5.79 1.84
CA LYS A 8 0.76 6.00 3.24
C LYS A 8 0.11 5.02 4.23
N ALA A 9 -1.21 4.82 4.11
CA ALA A 9 -1.96 3.94 5.02
C ALA A 9 -1.51 2.48 4.90
N ILE A 10 -1.44 1.95 3.67
CA ILE A 10 -1.04 0.56 3.46
C ILE A 10 0.45 0.33 3.74
N ALA A 11 1.31 1.29 3.38
CA ALA A 11 2.72 1.25 3.73
C ALA A 11 2.87 1.11 5.25
N HIS A 12 2.19 1.97 6.03
CA HIS A 12 2.20 1.89 7.49
C HIS A 12 1.74 0.53 8.03
N LEU A 13 0.65 -0.04 7.50
CA LEU A 13 0.20 -1.38 7.90
C LEU A 13 1.25 -2.46 7.60
N GLN A 14 1.87 -2.44 6.42
CA GLN A 14 2.96 -3.36 6.09
C GLN A 14 4.16 -3.16 7.02
N GLU A 15 4.44 -1.92 7.46
CA GLU A 15 5.48 -1.66 8.45
C GLU A 15 5.19 -2.39 9.75
N LEU A 16 3.95 -2.24 10.25
CA LEU A 16 3.48 -2.88 11.48
C LEU A 16 3.57 -4.42 11.41
N PHE A 17 3.39 -5.00 10.22
CA PHE A 17 3.61 -6.42 10.00
C PHE A 17 5.09 -6.80 10.03
N LEU A 18 5.96 -6.01 9.40
CA LEU A 18 7.40 -6.29 9.30
C LEU A 18 8.12 -6.22 10.63
N ASN A 19 7.75 -5.28 11.49
CA ASN A 19 8.38 -5.04 12.78
C ASN A 19 7.71 -5.80 13.95
N GLY A 20 6.79 -6.73 13.64
CA GLY A 20 6.16 -7.62 14.62
C GLY A 20 5.22 -6.93 15.61
N LYS A 21 4.90 -5.64 15.40
CA LYS A 21 4.08 -4.85 16.33
C LYS A 21 2.64 -5.34 16.45
N LEU A 22 2.19 -6.18 15.51
CA LEU A 22 0.85 -6.75 15.48
C LEU A 22 0.83 -8.25 15.79
N ASP A 23 1.98 -8.89 16.04
CA ASP A 23 2.12 -10.35 16.20
C ASP A 23 1.11 -11.02 17.15
N PRO A 24 0.85 -10.51 18.37
CA PRO A 24 -0.12 -11.14 19.27
C PRO A 24 -1.56 -11.11 18.74
N ASP A 25 -1.89 -10.11 17.92
CA ASP A 25 -3.23 -9.94 17.33
C ASP A 25 -3.32 -10.47 15.89
N LEU A 26 -2.20 -10.85 15.29
CA LEU A 26 -2.12 -11.27 13.90
C LEU A 26 -2.74 -12.64 13.65
N GLU A 27 -2.80 -13.48 14.69
CA GLU A 27 -3.53 -14.76 14.67
C GLU A 27 -5.02 -14.61 14.34
N LYS A 28 -5.60 -13.43 14.58
CA LYS A 28 -7.00 -13.13 14.24
C LYS A 28 -7.14 -12.87 12.74
N LEU A 29 -6.21 -12.12 12.18
CA LEU A 29 -6.11 -11.88 10.74
C LEU A 29 -5.86 -13.18 9.96
N LYS A 30 -4.99 -14.05 10.47
CA LYS A 30 -4.72 -15.38 9.90
C LYS A 30 -5.93 -16.32 9.93
N ARG A 31 -6.82 -16.15 10.91
CA ARG A 31 -8.07 -16.94 11.04
C ARG A 31 -9.22 -16.39 10.20
N ASN A 32 -9.17 -15.12 9.79
CA ASN A 32 -10.17 -14.54 8.91
C ASN A 32 -9.92 -14.95 7.44
N PRO A 33 -10.76 -15.78 6.80
CA PRO A 33 -10.49 -16.29 5.45
C PRO A 33 -10.37 -15.20 4.39
N GLN A 34 -11.11 -14.10 4.55
CA GLN A 34 -11.15 -12.99 3.60
C GLN A 34 -9.82 -12.20 3.60
N PHE A 35 -9.21 -12.01 4.77
CA PHE A 35 -7.99 -11.22 4.91
C PHE A 35 -6.72 -12.05 5.05
N ARG A 36 -6.84 -13.36 5.34
CA ARG A 36 -5.70 -14.28 5.41
C ARG A 36 -4.92 -14.31 4.11
N SER A 37 -5.61 -14.50 2.97
CA SER A 37 -4.95 -14.57 1.67
C SER A 37 -4.25 -13.24 1.34
N LYS A 38 -4.93 -12.11 1.54
CA LYS A 38 -4.37 -10.76 1.35
C LYS A 38 -3.14 -10.53 2.22
N TYR A 39 -3.21 -10.86 3.51
CA TYR A 39 -2.07 -10.76 4.42
C TYR A 39 -0.88 -11.60 3.95
N VAL A 40 -1.09 -12.88 3.64
CA VAL A 40 -0.03 -13.79 3.19
C VAL A 40 0.60 -13.25 1.90
N SER A 41 -0.20 -12.85 0.93
CA SER A 41 0.29 -12.29 -0.35
C SER A 41 1.08 -11.01 -0.14
N LEU A 42 0.63 -10.11 0.74
CA LEU A 42 1.36 -8.87 1.05
C LEU A 42 2.74 -9.17 1.64
N ARG A 43 2.84 -10.11 2.59
CA ARG A 43 4.12 -10.51 3.20
C ARG A 43 5.05 -11.18 2.19
N GLN A 44 4.51 -12.10 1.39
CA GLN A 44 5.31 -12.89 0.45
C GLN A 44 5.83 -12.07 -0.72
N HIS A 45 5.03 -11.12 -1.23
CA HIS A 45 5.33 -10.45 -2.48
C HIS A 45 5.74 -8.98 -2.31
N CYS A 46 5.26 -8.29 -1.27
CA CYS A 46 5.42 -6.84 -1.17
C CYS A 46 6.40 -6.39 -0.08
N ASP A 47 6.81 -7.25 0.85
CA ASP A 47 7.79 -6.90 1.89
C ASP A 47 9.12 -6.40 1.29
N ALA A 48 9.61 -7.06 0.23
CA ALA A 48 10.83 -6.64 -0.46
C ALA A 48 10.69 -5.25 -1.12
N THR A 49 9.55 -4.98 -1.76
CA THR A 49 9.29 -3.67 -2.38
C THR A 49 9.21 -2.55 -1.35
N LEU A 50 8.66 -2.83 -0.17
CA LEU A 50 8.60 -1.87 0.94
C LEU A 50 9.99 -1.60 1.53
N GLN A 51 10.82 -2.62 1.69
CA GLN A 51 12.20 -2.44 2.15
C GLN A 51 13.01 -1.60 1.15
N ASN A 52 12.81 -1.81 -0.15
CA ASN A 52 13.45 -0.98 -1.18
C ASN A 52 12.97 0.47 -1.14
N LEU A 53 11.67 0.71 -0.93
CA LEU A 53 11.13 2.05 -0.74
C LEU A 53 11.76 2.76 0.46
N ARG A 54 11.90 2.07 1.60
CA ARG A 54 12.58 2.63 2.78
C ARG A 54 14.04 2.98 2.51
N ARG A 55 14.78 2.08 1.85
CA ARG A 55 16.18 2.34 1.49
C ARG A 55 16.30 3.54 0.57
N ALA A 56 15.41 3.67 -0.41
CA ALA A 56 15.39 4.82 -1.31
C ALA A 56 15.08 6.12 -0.55
N GLN A 57 14.11 6.11 0.38
CA GLN A 57 13.78 7.26 1.22
C GLN A 57 14.95 7.67 2.13
N HIS A 58 15.55 6.70 2.83
CA HIS A 58 16.72 6.96 3.67
C HIS A 58 17.93 7.47 2.89
N ALA A 59 18.15 6.95 1.67
CA ALA A 59 19.19 7.46 0.79
C ALA A 59 18.92 8.92 0.45
N SER A 60 17.70 9.26 0.00
CA SER A 60 17.30 10.63 -0.32
C SER A 60 17.39 11.61 0.88
N ASP A 61 17.10 11.14 2.10
CA ASP A 61 17.22 11.97 3.31
C ASP A 61 18.68 12.21 3.73
N ALA A 62 19.57 11.27 3.39
CA ALA A 62 21.01 11.36 3.68
C ALA A 62 21.80 12.12 2.61
N SER A 63 21.38 12.06 1.34
CA SER A 63 21.95 12.83 0.23
C SER A 63 21.25 14.19 0.11
N GLY A 64 21.64 15.16 0.95
CA GLY A 64 21.12 16.53 0.93
C GLY A 64 21.27 17.30 -0.39
N SER A 65 21.88 16.71 -1.44
CA SER A 65 21.91 17.27 -2.79
C SER A 65 22.50 16.26 -3.79
N GLN A 66 21.69 15.78 -4.74
CA GLN A 66 22.07 15.62 -6.16
C GLN A 66 20.82 15.29 -7.00
N PHE A 67 20.49 16.23 -7.89
CA PHE A 67 19.24 16.29 -8.66
C PHE A 67 19.13 15.16 -9.70
N ASP A 68 17.88 14.80 -9.99
CA ASP A 68 17.35 13.86 -11.00
C ASP A 68 17.59 12.35 -10.87
N GLN A 69 18.78 11.88 -10.50
CA GLN A 69 19.00 10.42 -10.37
C GLN A 69 18.30 9.84 -9.12
N ASP A 70 18.41 10.51 -7.97
CA ASP A 70 17.80 10.05 -6.70
C ASP A 70 16.26 10.13 -6.72
N ILE A 71 15.70 11.11 -7.44
CA ILE A 71 14.24 11.27 -7.59
C ILE A 71 13.65 10.07 -8.35
N ASN A 72 14.33 9.64 -9.42
CA ASN A 72 13.90 8.50 -10.21
C ASN A 72 13.99 7.19 -9.41
N VAL A 73 15.00 7.02 -8.56
CA VAL A 73 15.11 5.84 -7.68
C VAL A 73 13.98 5.80 -6.65
N SER A 74 13.69 6.94 -5.99
CA SER A 74 12.60 7.06 -5.02
C SER A 74 11.23 6.84 -5.65
N LEU A 75 10.99 7.43 -6.83
CA LEU A 75 9.74 7.24 -7.56
C LEU A 75 9.57 5.80 -8.06
N ASN A 76 10.62 5.17 -8.59
CA ASN A 76 10.55 3.78 -9.04
C ASN A 76 10.28 2.81 -7.89
N ALA A 77 10.90 3.03 -6.73
CA ALA A 77 10.63 2.23 -5.53
C ALA A 77 9.19 2.44 -5.03
N TYR A 78 8.69 3.67 -5.09
CA TYR A 78 7.31 4.01 -4.77
C TYR A 78 6.32 3.30 -5.69
N LEU A 79 6.50 3.41 -7.01
CA LEU A 79 5.63 2.79 -8.00
C LEU A 79 5.67 1.26 -7.92
N SER A 80 6.85 0.68 -7.63
CA SER A 80 6.99 -0.76 -7.42
C SER A 80 6.18 -1.24 -6.21
N ASN A 81 6.26 -0.52 -5.08
CA ASN A 81 5.48 -0.87 -3.90
C ASN A 81 3.98 -0.64 -4.12
N LEU A 82 3.58 0.50 -4.71
CA LEU A 82 2.20 0.80 -5.09
C LEU A 82 1.63 -0.32 -5.98
N SER A 83 2.33 -0.70 -7.04
CA SER A 83 1.91 -1.77 -7.94
C SER A 83 1.71 -3.08 -7.19
N CYS A 84 2.65 -3.46 -6.32
CA CYS A 84 2.54 -4.70 -5.56
C CYS A 84 1.31 -4.71 -4.65
N VAL A 85 1.13 -3.69 -3.81
CA VAL A 85 0.03 -3.65 -2.84
C VAL A 85 -1.33 -3.47 -3.52
N ALA A 86 -1.39 -2.66 -4.57
CA ALA A 86 -2.63 -2.35 -5.26
C ALA A 86 -3.13 -3.53 -6.10
N ASN A 87 -2.25 -4.34 -6.68
CA ASN A 87 -2.64 -5.59 -7.35
C ASN A 87 -3.22 -6.63 -6.39
N ILE A 88 -2.81 -6.63 -5.12
CA ILE A 88 -3.33 -7.58 -4.12
C ILE A 88 -4.67 -7.09 -3.56
N LEU A 89 -4.74 -5.80 -3.20
CA LEU A 89 -5.87 -5.27 -2.44
C LEU A 89 -6.98 -4.72 -3.34
N CYS A 90 -6.60 -4.07 -4.45
CA CYS A 90 -7.51 -3.28 -5.28
C CYS A 90 -7.28 -3.52 -6.79
N PRO A 91 -7.17 -4.78 -7.27
CA PRO A 91 -6.66 -5.09 -8.61
C PRO A 91 -7.41 -4.39 -9.75
N ASN A 92 -8.75 -4.38 -9.68
CA ASN A 92 -9.57 -3.78 -10.73
C ASN A 92 -9.43 -2.26 -10.79
N ILE A 93 -9.35 -1.61 -9.61
CA ILE A 93 -9.23 -0.16 -9.50
C ILE A 93 -7.81 0.27 -9.86
N TYR A 94 -6.82 -0.53 -9.47
CA TYR A 94 -5.42 -0.33 -9.87
C TYR A 94 -5.27 -0.41 -11.38
N LYS A 95 -5.80 -1.46 -12.02
CA LYS A 95 -5.78 -1.61 -13.47
C LYS A 95 -6.41 -0.40 -14.17
N ALA A 96 -7.60 0.03 -13.74
CA ALA A 96 -8.25 1.19 -14.34
C ALA A 96 -7.42 2.48 -14.22
N TRP A 97 -6.74 2.70 -13.09
CA TRP A 97 -5.84 3.84 -12.92
C TRP A 97 -4.58 3.70 -13.78
N ALA A 98 -3.95 2.52 -13.80
CA ALA A 98 -2.74 2.25 -14.57
C ALA A 98 -3.00 2.42 -16.08
N ASP A 99 -4.09 1.83 -16.60
CA ASP A 99 -4.49 1.97 -18.01
C ASP A 99 -4.70 3.45 -18.39
N CYS A 100 -5.28 4.25 -17.50
CA CYS A 100 -5.46 5.68 -17.72
C CYS A 100 -4.13 6.43 -17.78
N VAL A 101 -3.20 6.12 -16.87
CA VAL A 101 -1.86 6.73 -16.85
C VAL A 101 -1.09 6.36 -18.11
N THR A 102 -1.13 5.10 -18.56
CA THR A 102 -0.51 4.64 -19.80
C THR A 102 -1.09 5.38 -21.01
N GLN A 103 -2.42 5.49 -21.12
CA GLN A 103 -3.05 6.26 -22.19
C GLN A 103 -2.65 7.73 -22.16
N SER A 104 -2.61 8.37 -20.97
CA SER A 104 -2.22 9.78 -20.85
C SER A 104 -0.78 10.00 -21.32
N LEU A 105 0.12 9.05 -21.06
CA LEU A 105 1.49 9.08 -21.56
C LEU A 105 1.56 8.94 -23.09
N ASP A 106 0.76 8.03 -23.67
CA ASP A 106 0.74 7.77 -25.11
C ASP A 106 0.19 8.96 -25.92
N PHE A 107 -0.67 9.79 -25.31
CA PHE A 107 -1.28 10.97 -25.95
C PHE A 107 -0.67 12.31 -25.52
N GLU A 108 0.44 12.30 -24.76
CA GLU A 108 1.04 13.52 -24.15
C GLU A 108 0.03 14.37 -23.35
N GLU A 109 -1.00 13.73 -22.78
CA GLU A 109 -2.05 14.39 -22.01
C GLU A 109 -1.69 14.47 -20.51
N SER A 110 -2.23 15.49 -19.83
CA SER A 110 -2.04 15.64 -18.37
C SER A 110 -2.68 14.46 -17.61
N PHE A 111 -1.97 13.98 -16.58
CA PHE A 111 -2.47 13.00 -15.61
C PHE A 111 -3.71 13.46 -14.82
N ASP A 112 -4.09 14.73 -14.91
CA ASP A 112 -5.27 15.29 -14.24
C ASP A 112 -6.56 14.54 -14.63
N GLN A 113 -6.63 14.04 -15.87
CA GLN A 113 -7.76 13.25 -16.34
C GLN A 113 -7.91 11.91 -15.59
N CYS A 114 -6.81 11.38 -15.04
CA CYS A 114 -6.79 10.19 -14.20
C CYS A 114 -7.11 10.47 -12.73
N GLY A 115 -7.36 11.73 -12.36
CA GLY A 115 -7.56 12.16 -10.97
C GLY A 115 -8.73 11.47 -10.26
N LEU A 116 -9.82 11.16 -10.96
CA LEU A 116 -10.92 10.38 -10.38
C LEU A 116 -10.48 8.95 -10.05
N LYS A 117 -9.81 8.27 -11.00
CA LYS A 117 -9.35 6.89 -10.83
C LYS A 117 -8.29 6.78 -9.75
N LYS A 118 -7.39 7.78 -9.66
CA LYS A 118 -6.44 7.95 -8.56
C LYS A 118 -7.17 7.99 -7.21
N ARG A 119 -8.15 8.88 -7.04
CA ARG A 119 -8.91 9.00 -5.77
C ARG A 119 -9.66 7.73 -5.41
N MET A 120 -10.20 7.01 -6.39
CA MET A 120 -10.86 5.72 -6.17
C MET A 120 -9.87 4.68 -5.64
N LEU A 121 -8.66 4.62 -6.21
CA LEU A 121 -7.62 3.71 -5.75
C LEU A 121 -7.17 4.03 -4.33
N GLU A 122 -6.94 5.31 -4.01
CA GLU A 122 -6.59 5.75 -2.66
C GLU A 122 -7.66 5.39 -1.63
N ARG A 123 -8.94 5.56 -1.98
CA ARG A 123 -10.06 5.16 -1.11
C ARG A 123 -10.10 3.65 -0.89
N CYS A 124 -9.88 2.86 -1.94
CA CYS A 124 -9.84 1.41 -1.83
C CYS A 124 -8.71 0.94 -0.93
N LEU A 125 -7.48 1.42 -1.16
CA LEU A 125 -6.31 1.06 -0.36
C LEU A 125 -6.50 1.43 1.12
N ARG A 126 -7.10 2.60 1.39
CA ARG A 126 -7.44 3.03 2.75
C ARG A 126 -8.49 2.11 3.39
N SER A 127 -9.60 1.84 2.70
CA SER A 127 -10.68 0.99 3.21
C SER A 127 -10.21 -0.45 3.48
N GLU A 128 -9.37 -1.00 2.61
CA GLU A 128 -8.76 -2.32 2.81
C GLU A 128 -7.83 -2.32 4.03
N THR A 129 -7.02 -1.27 4.19
CA THR A 129 -6.15 -1.09 5.36
C THR A 129 -6.95 -1.02 6.65
N GLU A 130 -8.00 -0.19 6.68
CA GLU A 130 -8.90 -0.03 7.83
C GLU A 130 -9.64 -1.32 8.16
N SER A 131 -10.05 -2.09 7.14
CA SER A 131 -10.73 -3.38 7.35
C SER A 131 -9.80 -4.42 7.96
N MET A 132 -8.55 -4.50 7.48
CA MET A 132 -7.53 -5.38 8.06
C MET A 132 -7.19 -4.99 9.50
N LEU A 133 -7.02 -3.69 9.78
CA LEU A 133 -6.82 -3.17 11.14
C LEU A 133 -8.04 -3.42 12.04
N GLY A 134 -9.24 -3.28 11.50
CA GLY A 134 -10.50 -3.56 12.21
C GLY A 134 -10.58 -5.01 12.68
N VAL A 135 -10.21 -5.98 11.84
CA VAL A 135 -10.15 -7.40 12.24
C VAL A 135 -9.16 -7.65 13.38
N ILE A 136 -8.03 -6.93 13.39
CA ILE A 136 -7.01 -7.01 14.43
C ILE A 136 -7.56 -6.42 15.75
N GLN A 137 -8.22 -5.26 15.68
CA GLN A 137 -8.65 -4.46 16.85
C GLN A 137 -10.01 -4.87 17.46
N HIS A 138 -11.03 -5.19 16.65
CA HIS A 138 -12.44 -5.38 17.10
C HIS A 138 -12.72 -6.67 17.90
N SER A 139 -11.70 -7.45 18.20
CA SER A 139 -11.83 -8.67 19.02
C SER A 139 -11.57 -8.43 20.51
N GLN A 140 -11.27 -7.20 20.93
CA GLN A 140 -11.11 -6.83 22.34
C GLN A 140 -12.43 -6.44 23.03
N SER A 141 -13.55 -6.36 22.30
CA SER A 141 -14.79 -5.71 22.77
C SER A 141 -15.98 -6.63 23.14
N TYR A 142 -15.77 -7.95 23.29
CA TYR A 142 -16.82 -8.82 23.85
C TYR A 142 -16.28 -9.60 25.05
N PRO A 143 -16.52 -9.17 26.31
CA PRO A 143 -16.60 -10.12 27.40
C PRO A 143 -17.79 -11.06 27.10
N ARG A 144 -17.50 -12.35 26.99
CA ARG A 144 -18.53 -13.39 27.01
C ARG A 144 -19.20 -13.31 28.38
N PRO A 145 -20.54 -13.17 28.48
CA PRO A 145 -21.21 -13.41 29.74
C PRO A 145 -20.88 -14.85 30.15
N GLU A 146 -20.28 -15.03 31.32
CA GLU A 146 -20.19 -16.34 31.94
C GLU A 146 -21.62 -16.72 32.38
N ASP A 147 -22.13 -17.83 31.83
CA ASP A 147 -23.28 -18.54 32.37
C ASP A 147 -22.81 -19.54 33.44
#